data_AF-A0AAV7YLH4-F1
#
_entry.id   AF-A0AAV7YLH4-F1
#
_cell.length_a   1.000
_cell.length_b   1.000
_cell.length_c   1.000
_cell.angle_alpha   90.00
_cell.angle_beta   90.00
_cell.angle_gamma   90.00
#
_symmetry.space_group_name_H-M   'P 1'
#
loop_
_entity.id
_entity.type
_entity.pdbx_description
1 polymer ?
#
loop_
_entity_poly.entity_id
_entity_poly.type
_entity_poly.pdbx_seq_one_letter_code
_entity_poly.pdbx_strand_id
1 'polypeptide(L)'
;MTSETKTHSTGSINSESEQDTLQKENLEILGEENLDSNIYTKISDEILEYLKPLLKDQPKIYEESSEFIKEKIEQIQKDNETKNDLILKKYLQNKKDHKKQIKSYDELIQRRMSSVEKVKETRDRLILDNLKLKKQLKVFKTQKSNQDQDSDDPQSKNGQGSKTLPIHQWMNHINLESLQNNITQFNKKELTNKIFQFQKLYTIEYLKSKQLLVSSIGSNESDLEINLSINKKFGGSENNPTPLQFITYAIAAQFTQTFVALCSLERIKLKMVYIEAILHVNGMKYLGADMTEPLISMIKLNLSVKSNEHSKRIEKIFQTSKERCPLLNLLNKSNKYELKITKNDERKGKGDDKKNKLNNLNIKTLSKTIHKYKSAKTEGDIFAFVVNGFWDIKNNEGLPQFEGKLSHGKKVKVFTCDWPFSIGGTEQSCLLHDVVMVALGSYILELFILQCTQKKIQLNDLQLTLDSNFDYSSLFVKKGCNDDESGENNNTKITKSFFNIITFSKTKETLLNDILLQVEHIFFTDLFSTNKIPIGYNFKFNDEIEKKILDESKKFKYKIKKKVNLN
;
A
#
# COMPACT_ATOMS: atom_id res chain seq x y z
N MET A 1 62.92 -6.75 -12.77
CA MET A 1 62.22 -6.45 -14.04
C MET A 1 61.02 -5.60 -13.71
N THR A 2 61.11 -4.36 -14.15
CA THR A 2 60.20 -3.23 -13.96
C THR A 2 58.93 -3.35 -14.82
N SER A 3 57.81 -3.01 -14.17
CA SER A 3 56.73 -2.15 -14.66
C SER A 3 55.97 -2.48 -15.94
N GLU A 4 54.64 -2.59 -15.82
CA GLU A 4 53.67 -1.65 -16.42
C GLU A 4 52.24 -2.20 -16.22
N THR A 5 51.48 -1.61 -15.30
CA THR A 5 50.03 -1.78 -15.23
C THR A 5 49.38 -0.48 -15.65
N LYS A 6 48.69 -0.53 -16.80
CA LYS A 6 47.94 0.57 -17.41
C LYS A 6 46.81 1.01 -16.48
N THR A 7 46.86 2.25 -16.03
CA THR A 7 45.77 2.97 -15.38
C THR A 7 44.76 3.41 -16.44
N HIS A 8 43.51 2.96 -16.34
CA HIS A 8 42.40 3.57 -17.07
C HIS A 8 42.02 4.90 -16.41
N SER A 9 42.32 6.00 -17.09
CA SER A 9 41.83 7.33 -16.77
C SER A 9 40.32 7.42 -17.07
N THR A 10 39.51 7.58 -16.04
CA THR A 10 38.12 8.01 -16.18
C THR A 10 38.09 9.47 -16.62
N GLY A 11 37.66 9.72 -17.84
CA GLY A 11 37.44 11.06 -18.37
C GLY A 11 36.35 11.78 -17.57
N SER A 12 36.69 12.98 -17.09
CA SER A 12 35.75 13.94 -16.55
C SER A 12 34.94 14.50 -17.72
N ILE A 13 33.67 14.12 -17.82
CA ILE A 13 32.71 14.73 -18.75
C ILE A 13 32.24 16.03 -18.09
N ASN A 14 32.70 17.17 -18.63
CA ASN A 14 32.19 18.49 -18.27
C ASN A 14 30.74 18.62 -18.77
N SER A 15 29.77 18.31 -17.91
CA SER A 15 28.34 18.40 -18.20
C SER A 15 27.74 19.81 -18.00
N GLU A 16 28.56 20.80 -17.66
CA GLU A 16 28.10 22.19 -17.46
C GLU A 16 27.94 22.96 -18.78
N SER A 17 28.70 22.64 -19.85
CA SER A 17 28.61 23.40 -21.10
C SER A 17 27.40 23.06 -21.96
N GLU A 18 26.87 21.83 -21.90
CA GLU A 18 25.70 21.44 -22.70
C GLU A 18 24.38 21.98 -22.14
N GLN A 19 24.26 22.11 -20.81
CA GLN A 19 23.05 22.69 -20.19
C GLN A 19 22.94 24.20 -20.37
N ASP A 20 24.07 24.92 -20.36
CA ASP A 20 24.08 26.36 -20.63
C ASP A 20 23.80 26.68 -22.11
N THR A 21 24.19 25.78 -23.03
CA THR A 21 23.92 25.95 -24.47
C THR A 21 22.44 25.67 -24.79
N LEU A 22 21.86 24.61 -24.22
CA LEU A 22 20.41 24.31 -24.34
C LEU A 22 19.51 25.35 -23.65
N GLN A 23 19.98 26.00 -22.57
CA GLN A 23 19.24 27.12 -21.97
C GLN A 23 19.33 28.41 -22.78
N LYS A 24 20.44 28.66 -23.49
CA LYS A 24 20.58 29.79 -24.40
C LYS A 24 19.71 29.64 -25.66
N GLU A 25 19.71 28.47 -26.29
CA GLU A 25 18.89 28.21 -27.49
C GLU A 25 17.39 28.30 -27.18
N ASN A 26 16.93 27.84 -26.02
CA ASN A 26 15.53 27.98 -25.61
C ASN A 26 15.13 29.43 -25.24
N LEU A 27 16.10 30.28 -24.89
CA LEU A 27 15.87 31.72 -24.65
C LEU A 27 15.81 32.52 -25.96
N GLU A 28 16.53 32.12 -27.00
CA GLU A 28 16.41 32.70 -28.35
C GLU A 28 15.07 32.34 -29.00
N ILE A 29 14.61 31.08 -28.87
CA ILE A 29 13.33 30.63 -29.43
C ILE A 29 12.12 31.35 -28.78
N LEU A 30 12.20 31.73 -27.51
CA LEU A 30 11.14 32.50 -26.83
C LEU A 30 11.27 34.02 -27.02
N GLY A 31 12.40 34.50 -27.55
CA GLY A 31 12.63 35.91 -27.90
C GLY A 31 12.12 36.30 -29.29
N GLU A 32 11.99 35.33 -30.21
CA GLU A 32 11.62 35.56 -31.60
C GLU A 32 10.10 35.47 -31.88
N GLU A 33 9.28 34.95 -30.95
CA GLU A 33 7.80 34.97 -31.06
C GLU A 33 7.16 36.22 -30.42
N ASN A 34 7.90 37.34 -30.32
CA ASN A 34 7.23 38.64 -30.25
C ASN A 34 6.61 38.89 -31.62
N LEU A 35 5.33 38.50 -31.78
CA LEU A 35 4.46 38.97 -32.86
C LEU A 35 4.66 40.48 -32.96
N ASP A 36 5.41 40.89 -33.99
CA ASP A 36 5.81 42.26 -34.25
C ASP A 36 4.57 43.13 -34.06
N SER A 37 4.60 44.10 -33.13
CA SER A 37 3.44 44.95 -32.82
C SER A 37 2.87 45.62 -34.07
N ASN A 38 3.70 45.72 -35.12
CA ASN A 38 3.36 46.18 -36.46
C ASN A 38 2.39 45.29 -37.23
N ILE A 39 2.20 44.00 -36.88
CA ILE A 39 1.26 43.09 -37.58
C ILE A 39 -0.18 43.57 -37.41
N TYR A 40 -0.58 43.99 -36.21
CA TYR A 40 -1.95 44.45 -35.98
C TYR A 40 -2.22 45.78 -36.68
N THR A 41 -1.23 46.68 -36.73
CA THR A 41 -1.29 47.93 -37.50
C THR A 41 -1.43 47.64 -38.99
N LYS A 42 -0.63 46.72 -39.55
CA LYS A 42 -0.74 46.30 -40.96
C LYS A 42 -2.12 45.72 -41.30
N ILE A 43 -2.65 44.84 -40.45
CA ILE A 43 -3.99 44.27 -40.64
C ILE A 43 -5.06 45.37 -40.58
N SER A 44 -4.92 46.35 -39.67
CA SER A 44 -5.81 47.53 -39.63
C SER A 44 -5.80 48.26 -40.96
N ASP A 45 -4.60 48.58 -41.46
CA ASP A 45 -4.43 49.39 -42.65
C ASP A 45 -4.97 48.67 -43.89
N GLU A 46 -4.73 47.35 -44.01
CA GLU A 46 -5.29 46.52 -45.09
C GLU A 46 -6.83 46.49 -45.07
N ILE A 47 -7.45 46.35 -43.89
CA ILE A 47 -8.92 46.37 -43.75
C ILE A 47 -9.47 47.75 -44.12
N LEU A 48 -8.82 48.83 -43.66
CA LEU A 48 -9.24 50.20 -43.96
C LEU A 48 -9.08 50.55 -45.44
N GLU A 49 -8.04 50.03 -46.09
CA GLU A 49 -7.82 50.17 -47.53
C GLU A 49 -8.90 49.43 -48.34
N TYR A 50 -9.27 48.23 -47.91
CA TYR A 50 -10.35 47.44 -48.52
C TYR A 50 -11.73 48.10 -48.38
N LEU A 51 -12.03 48.71 -47.23
CA LEU A 51 -13.33 49.36 -46.99
C LEU A 51 -13.48 50.70 -47.72
N LYS A 52 -12.37 51.36 -48.05
CA LYS A 52 -12.36 52.70 -48.66
C LYS A 52 -13.12 52.81 -49.99
N PRO A 53 -12.96 51.91 -50.98
CA PRO A 53 -13.77 51.95 -52.20
C PRO A 53 -15.23 51.53 -51.97
N LEU A 54 -15.51 50.65 -51.00
CA LEU A 54 -16.86 50.13 -50.74
C LEU A 54 -17.77 51.17 -50.06
N LEU A 55 -17.19 52.07 -49.28
CA LEU A 55 -17.91 53.08 -48.51
C LEU A 55 -17.69 54.51 -49.04
N LYS A 56 -17.22 54.63 -50.29
CA LYS A 56 -16.85 55.92 -50.89
C LYS A 56 -17.99 56.95 -50.88
N ASP A 57 -19.24 56.49 -51.03
CA ASP A 57 -20.43 57.35 -51.04
C ASP A 57 -21.07 57.49 -49.65
N GLN A 58 -20.45 56.92 -48.61
CA GLN A 58 -20.93 56.92 -47.23
C GLN A 58 -19.80 57.30 -46.24
N PRO A 59 -19.26 58.54 -46.31
CA PRO A 59 -18.05 58.94 -45.59
C PRO A 59 -18.19 58.83 -44.07
N LYS A 60 -19.39 59.11 -43.53
CA LYS A 60 -19.66 59.00 -42.11
C LYS A 60 -19.56 57.56 -41.59
N ILE A 61 -20.01 56.59 -42.38
CA ILE A 61 -19.94 55.16 -42.03
C ILE A 61 -18.49 54.67 -42.10
N TYR A 62 -17.70 55.20 -43.05
CA TYR A 62 -16.27 54.91 -43.13
C TYR A 62 -15.49 55.45 -41.91
N GLU A 63 -15.76 56.68 -41.47
CA GLU A 63 -15.13 57.26 -40.27
C GLU A 63 -15.47 56.45 -39.01
N GLU A 64 -16.76 56.16 -38.78
CA GLU A 64 -17.21 55.36 -37.62
C GLU A 64 -16.61 53.95 -37.64
N SER A 65 -16.52 53.32 -38.82
CA SER A 65 -15.89 52.01 -38.97
C SER A 65 -14.38 52.06 -38.73
N SER A 66 -13.71 53.13 -39.16
CA SER A 66 -12.27 53.31 -38.96
C SER A 66 -11.91 53.51 -37.50
N GLU A 67 -12.67 54.32 -36.80
CA GLU A 67 -12.49 54.56 -35.36
C GLU A 67 -12.73 53.27 -34.56
N PHE A 68 -13.79 52.52 -34.89
CA PHE A 68 -14.08 51.24 -34.26
C PHE A 68 -12.97 50.20 -34.45
N ILE A 69 -12.41 50.09 -35.66
CA ILE A 69 -11.32 49.14 -35.95
C ILE A 69 -10.07 49.51 -35.14
N LYS A 70 -9.71 50.80 -35.07
CA LYS A 70 -8.58 51.28 -34.27
C LYS A 70 -8.76 50.97 -32.78
N GLU A 71 -9.94 51.28 -32.22
CA GLU A 71 -10.25 50.99 -30.81
C GLU A 71 -10.14 49.49 -30.49
N LYS A 72 -10.63 48.62 -31.38
CA LYS A 72 -10.53 47.17 -31.18
C LYS A 72 -9.10 46.66 -31.24
N ILE A 73 -8.27 47.24 -32.10
CA ILE A 73 -6.87 46.84 -32.21
C ILE A 73 -6.06 47.28 -30.99
N GLU A 74 -6.26 48.50 -30.49
CA GLU A 74 -5.65 48.97 -29.25
C GLU A 74 -6.05 48.10 -28.05
N GLN A 75 -7.34 47.70 -27.97
CA GLN A 75 -7.81 46.79 -26.93
C GLN A 75 -7.14 45.41 -27.01
N ILE A 76 -6.99 44.84 -28.20
CA ILE A 76 -6.30 43.55 -28.42
C ILE A 76 -4.82 43.65 -28.01
N GLN A 77 -4.14 44.75 -28.35
CA GLN A 77 -2.75 44.97 -27.95
C GLN A 77 -2.61 45.01 -26.42
N LYS A 78 -3.48 45.75 -25.74
CA LYS A 78 -3.50 45.86 -24.27
C LYS A 78 -3.80 44.52 -23.57
N ASP A 79 -4.70 43.73 -24.13
CA ASP A 79 -5.02 42.39 -23.61
C ASP A 79 -3.85 41.41 -23.79
N ASN A 80 -3.13 41.51 -24.91
CA ASN A 80 -1.93 40.71 -25.17
C ASN A 80 -0.75 41.10 -24.26
N GLU A 81 -0.53 42.39 -24.02
CA GLU A 81 0.46 42.87 -23.03
C GLU A 81 0.17 42.28 -21.64
N THR A 82 -1.09 42.36 -21.21
CA THR A 82 -1.54 41.81 -19.92
C THR A 82 -1.33 40.30 -19.84
N LYS A 83 -1.57 39.58 -20.93
CA LYS A 83 -1.35 38.12 -21.03
C LYS A 83 0.13 37.77 -20.98
N ASN A 84 0.99 38.52 -21.66
CA ASN A 84 2.44 38.32 -21.66
C ASN A 84 3.03 38.60 -20.27
N ASP A 85 2.57 39.64 -19.59
CA ASP A 85 2.91 39.95 -18.20
C ASP A 85 2.56 38.80 -17.24
N LEU A 86 1.38 38.18 -17.44
CA LEU A 86 0.94 37.03 -16.65
C LEU A 86 1.80 35.78 -16.92
N ILE A 87 2.18 35.54 -18.18
CA ILE A 87 3.06 34.44 -18.57
C ILE A 87 4.46 34.64 -17.95
N LEU A 88 5.01 35.85 -18.02
CA LEU A 88 6.31 36.17 -17.43
C LEU A 88 6.30 36.01 -15.91
N LYS A 89 5.24 36.48 -15.22
CA LYS A 89 5.06 36.25 -13.77
C LYS A 89 5.01 34.76 -13.42
N LYS A 90 4.29 33.94 -14.20
CA LYS A 90 4.25 32.49 -14.01
C LYS A 90 5.61 31.84 -14.23
N TYR A 91 6.33 32.24 -15.28
CA TYR A 91 7.67 31.74 -15.57
C TYR A 91 8.66 32.07 -14.43
N LEU A 92 8.70 33.31 -13.96
CA LEU A 92 9.57 33.73 -12.85
C LEU A 92 9.23 32.99 -11.55
N GLN A 93 7.95 32.73 -11.29
CA GLN A 93 7.52 31.94 -10.14
C GLN A 93 7.97 30.48 -10.26
N ASN A 94 7.82 29.85 -11.43
CA ASN A 94 8.31 28.50 -11.70
C ASN A 94 9.84 28.41 -11.54
N LYS A 95 10.60 29.39 -12.05
CA LYS A 95 12.06 29.46 -11.88
C LYS A 95 12.46 29.54 -10.40
N LYS A 96 11.73 30.33 -9.60
CA LYS A 96 11.95 30.43 -8.14
C LYS A 96 11.65 29.11 -7.42
N ASP A 97 10.62 28.39 -7.83
CA ASP A 97 10.24 27.13 -7.21
C ASP A 97 11.17 25.97 -7.62
N HIS A 98 11.65 25.94 -8.87
CA HIS A 98 12.74 25.03 -9.28
C HIS A 98 14.02 25.26 -8.47
N LYS A 99 14.43 26.52 -8.24
CA LYS A 99 15.60 26.82 -7.40
C LYS A 99 15.46 26.30 -5.96
N LYS A 100 14.25 26.35 -5.39
CA LYS A 100 13.96 25.76 -4.07
C LYS A 100 14.02 24.23 -4.10
N GLN A 101 13.51 23.60 -5.17
CA GLN A 101 13.58 22.15 -5.33
C GLN A 101 15.02 21.66 -5.42
N ILE A 102 15.85 22.30 -6.24
CA ILE A 102 17.29 21.97 -6.36
C ILE A 102 17.96 22.03 -4.99
N LYS A 103 17.78 23.13 -4.23
CA LYS A 103 18.31 23.25 -2.88
C LYS A 103 17.83 22.13 -1.94
N SER A 104 16.56 21.74 -2.04
CA SER A 104 16.01 20.61 -1.26
C SER A 104 16.63 19.27 -1.65
N TYR A 105 17.00 19.06 -2.91
CA TYR A 105 17.68 17.86 -3.36
C TYR A 105 19.12 17.81 -2.85
N ASP A 106 19.85 18.91 -2.88
CA ASP A 106 21.21 19.00 -2.33
C ASP A 106 21.22 18.65 -0.83
N GLU A 107 20.30 19.19 -0.05
CA GLU A 107 20.15 18.85 1.37
C GLU A 107 19.85 17.36 1.59
N LEU A 108 19.08 16.74 0.69
CA LEU A 108 18.75 15.32 0.76
C LEU A 108 19.95 14.43 0.38
N ILE A 109 20.74 14.83 -0.62
CA ILE A 109 21.99 14.17 -1.02
C ILE A 109 22.98 14.22 0.15
N GLN A 110 23.18 15.38 0.77
CA GLN A 110 24.08 15.53 1.93
C GLN A 110 23.66 14.64 3.11
N ARG A 111 22.36 14.54 3.40
CA ARG A 111 21.84 13.62 4.44
C ARG A 111 22.09 12.15 4.11
N ARG A 112 21.95 11.77 2.84
CA ARG A 112 22.24 10.39 2.38
C ARG A 112 23.72 10.07 2.51
N MET A 113 24.60 10.97 2.10
CA MET A 113 26.05 10.80 2.24
C MET A 113 26.46 10.59 3.70
N SER A 114 25.99 11.44 4.61
CA SER A 114 26.22 11.27 6.06
C SER A 114 25.69 9.93 6.60
N SER A 115 24.56 9.45 6.08
CA SER A 115 23.99 8.16 6.48
C SER A 115 24.83 6.99 5.98
N VAL A 116 25.35 7.06 4.74
CA VAL A 116 26.27 6.05 4.18
C VAL A 116 27.55 5.97 5.01
N GLU A 117 28.08 7.10 5.46
CA GLU A 117 29.27 7.18 6.30
C GLU A 117 29.05 6.50 7.66
N LYS A 118 27.91 6.75 8.32
CA LYS A 118 27.52 6.05 9.56
C LYS A 118 27.35 4.54 9.37
N VAL A 119 26.84 4.10 8.22
CA VAL A 119 26.73 2.68 7.88
C VAL A 119 28.12 2.05 7.72
N LYS A 120 29.06 2.75 7.07
CA LYS A 120 30.46 2.29 6.98
C LYS A 120 31.09 2.15 8.37
N GLU A 121 30.96 3.17 9.23
CA GLU A 121 31.46 3.12 10.62
C GLU A 121 30.86 1.94 11.41
N THR A 122 29.56 1.70 11.28
CA THR A 122 28.87 0.59 11.95
C THR A 122 29.37 -0.76 11.44
N ARG A 123 29.53 -0.91 10.12
CA ARG A 123 30.07 -2.12 9.49
C ARG A 123 31.49 -2.39 10.00
N ASP A 124 32.35 -1.38 10.02
CA ASP A 124 33.75 -1.54 10.41
C ASP A 124 33.86 -1.89 11.91
N ARG A 125 32.98 -1.34 12.76
CA ARG A 125 32.84 -1.76 14.17
C ARG A 125 32.43 -3.23 14.30
N LEU A 126 31.41 -3.67 13.55
CA LEU A 126 30.96 -5.07 13.57
C LEU A 126 32.02 -6.06 13.07
N ILE A 127 32.84 -5.65 12.10
CA ILE A 127 33.99 -6.44 11.64
C ILE A 127 34.99 -6.60 12.79
N LEU A 128 35.30 -5.51 13.50
CA LEU A 128 36.22 -5.54 14.64
C LEU A 128 35.72 -6.43 15.78
N ASP A 129 34.44 -6.36 16.11
CA ASP A 129 33.84 -7.17 17.17
C ASP A 129 33.80 -8.67 16.80
N ASN A 130 33.52 -8.99 15.53
CA ASN A 130 33.64 -10.36 15.03
C ASN A 130 35.07 -10.91 15.10
N LEU A 131 36.07 -10.07 14.84
CA LEU A 131 37.47 -10.47 14.98
C LEU A 131 37.83 -10.74 16.45
N LYS A 132 37.29 -9.97 17.41
CA LYS A 132 37.46 -10.21 18.85
C LYS A 132 36.81 -11.53 19.29
N LEU A 133 35.57 -11.80 18.86
CA LEU A 133 34.87 -13.05 19.15
C LEU A 133 35.61 -14.27 18.59
N LYS A 134 36.13 -14.18 17.36
CA LYS A 134 36.96 -15.26 16.78
C LYS A 134 38.22 -15.54 17.59
N LYS A 135 38.85 -14.51 18.18
CA LYS A 135 39.99 -14.69 19.08
C LYS A 135 39.58 -15.39 20.38
N GLN A 136 38.46 -14.99 21.00
CA GLN A 136 37.94 -15.62 22.21
C GLN A 136 37.55 -17.09 21.99
N LEU A 137 36.90 -17.40 20.87
CA LEU A 137 36.55 -18.78 20.48
C LEU A 137 37.76 -19.68 20.28
N LYS A 138 38.88 -19.14 19.76
CA LYS A 138 40.13 -19.91 19.67
C LYS A 138 40.65 -20.28 21.07
N VAL A 139 40.66 -19.34 22.01
CA VAL A 139 41.06 -19.61 23.41
C VAL A 139 40.19 -20.68 24.04
N PHE A 140 38.87 -20.60 23.85
CA PHE A 140 37.91 -21.57 24.41
C PHE A 140 38.09 -22.98 23.84
N LYS A 141 38.38 -23.09 22.53
CA LYS A 141 38.64 -24.39 21.89
C LYS A 141 39.94 -25.03 22.39
N THR A 142 40.98 -24.23 22.62
CA THR A 142 42.24 -24.72 23.19
C THR A 142 42.08 -25.16 24.65
N GLN A 143 41.17 -24.55 25.42
CA GLN A 143 40.86 -24.97 26.79
C GLN A 143 40.06 -26.29 26.81
N LYS A 144 39.12 -26.46 25.88
CA LYS A 144 38.29 -27.68 25.82
C LYS A 144 39.06 -28.92 25.36
N SER A 145 40.00 -28.77 24.41
CA SER A 145 40.85 -29.89 23.99
C SER A 145 41.76 -30.45 25.09
N ASN A 146 41.97 -29.69 26.17
CA ASN A 146 42.77 -30.12 27.31
C ASN A 146 41.93 -30.77 28.43
N GLN A 147 40.59 -30.73 28.35
CA GLN A 147 39.69 -31.35 29.34
C GLN A 147 39.14 -32.70 28.88
N ASP A 148 39.14 -32.98 27.57
CA ASP A 148 38.56 -34.21 27.01
C ASP A 148 39.54 -35.41 26.97
N GLN A 149 40.65 -35.39 27.73
CA GLN A 149 41.63 -36.50 27.79
C GLN A 149 41.52 -37.43 29.01
N ASP A 150 40.62 -37.18 29.96
CA ASP A 150 40.51 -38.00 31.18
C ASP A 150 39.05 -38.44 31.48
N SER A 151 38.47 -39.32 30.65
CA SER A 151 37.33 -40.15 31.08
C SER A 151 37.04 -41.31 30.12
N ASP A 152 37.86 -42.35 30.18
CA ASP A 152 37.48 -43.69 29.70
C ASP A 152 36.79 -44.43 30.85
N ASP A 153 35.46 -44.49 30.82
CA ASP A 153 34.69 -45.40 31.69
C ASP A 153 33.71 -46.24 30.86
N PRO A 154 34.01 -47.53 30.63
CA PRO A 154 33.22 -48.39 29.76
C PRO A 154 32.30 -49.29 30.59
N GLN A 155 31.08 -48.84 30.91
CA GLN A 155 29.99 -49.77 31.28
C GLN A 155 28.60 -49.11 31.29
N SER A 156 27.74 -49.44 30.34
CA SER A 156 26.53 -50.23 30.64
C SER A 156 25.72 -50.50 29.37
N LYS A 157 25.56 -51.79 29.08
CA LYS A 157 24.48 -52.32 28.26
C LYS A 157 23.32 -52.59 29.20
N ASN A 158 22.14 -52.02 28.94
CA ASN A 158 20.88 -52.71 29.22
C ASN A 158 19.76 -52.11 28.38
N GLY A 159 19.20 -52.99 27.54
CA GLY A 159 18.10 -52.68 26.65
C GLY A 159 16.78 -52.59 27.39
N GLN A 160 16.06 -51.51 27.12
CA GLN A 160 14.60 -51.51 27.20
C GLN A 160 14.09 -50.98 25.86
N GLY A 161 13.18 -51.75 25.26
CA GLY A 161 12.53 -51.43 23.99
C GLY A 161 11.71 -50.15 24.11
N SER A 162 12.39 -49.02 23.94
CA SER A 162 11.77 -47.75 23.63
C SER A 162 11.02 -47.95 22.32
N LYS A 163 9.68 -48.02 22.38
CA LYS A 163 8.83 -47.68 21.24
C LYS A 163 9.25 -46.26 20.83
N THR A 164 10.14 -46.16 19.86
CA THR A 164 10.58 -44.90 19.29
C THR A 164 9.30 -44.22 18.80
N LEU A 165 8.86 -43.20 19.55
CA LEU A 165 7.83 -42.29 19.09
C LEU A 165 8.21 -41.87 17.66
N PRO A 166 7.25 -41.85 16.72
CA PRO A 166 7.54 -41.47 15.34
C PRO A 166 8.26 -40.14 15.38
N ILE A 167 9.48 -40.12 14.82
CA ILE A 167 10.31 -38.92 14.78
C ILE A 167 9.53 -37.90 13.95
N HIS A 168 8.89 -36.93 14.62
CA HIS A 168 8.19 -35.85 13.95
C HIS A 168 9.15 -35.19 12.96
N GLN A 169 8.86 -35.30 11.67
CA GLN A 169 9.74 -34.76 10.64
C GLN A 169 9.51 -33.25 10.55
N TRP A 170 10.38 -32.47 11.17
CA TRP A 170 10.42 -31.03 11.02
C TRP A 170 11.27 -30.63 9.82
N MET A 171 10.76 -29.70 9.00
CA MET A 171 11.53 -29.10 7.92
C MET A 171 11.19 -27.63 7.76
N ASN A 172 12.23 -26.77 7.72
CA ASN A 172 12.09 -25.32 7.70
C ASN A 172 11.19 -24.77 8.83
N HIS A 173 11.27 -25.42 10.00
CA HIS A 173 10.41 -25.20 11.17
C HIS A 173 8.92 -25.52 10.97
N ILE A 174 8.58 -26.33 9.97
CA ILE A 174 7.21 -26.82 9.75
C ILE A 174 7.13 -28.30 10.12
N ASN A 175 6.14 -28.65 10.95
CA ASN A 175 5.82 -30.04 11.24
C ASN A 175 5.18 -30.70 10.00
N LEU A 176 5.95 -31.54 9.31
CA LEU A 176 5.51 -32.16 8.06
C LEU A 176 4.38 -33.17 8.26
N GLU A 177 4.35 -33.85 9.41
CA GLU A 177 3.31 -34.83 9.72
C GLU A 177 1.96 -34.13 9.91
N SER A 178 1.91 -33.08 10.74
CA SER A 178 0.70 -32.25 10.90
C SER A 178 0.25 -31.66 9.56
N LEU A 179 1.19 -31.15 8.76
CA LEU A 179 0.88 -30.60 7.45
C LEU A 179 0.29 -31.65 6.49
N GLN A 180 0.88 -32.84 6.41
CA GLN A 180 0.40 -33.93 5.56
C GLN A 180 -0.96 -34.47 6.02
N ASN A 181 -1.18 -34.57 7.34
CA ASN A 181 -2.46 -34.98 7.90
C ASN A 181 -3.57 -34.00 7.50
N ASN A 182 -3.30 -32.69 7.59
CA ASN A 182 -4.26 -31.69 7.13
C ASN A 182 -4.52 -31.76 5.63
N ILE A 183 -3.49 -31.90 4.79
CA ILE A 183 -3.66 -32.06 3.34
C ILE A 183 -4.59 -33.24 3.05
N THR A 184 -4.41 -34.35 3.77
CA THR A 184 -5.27 -35.53 3.65
C THR A 184 -6.71 -35.23 4.05
N GLN A 185 -6.93 -34.54 5.17
CA GLN A 185 -8.26 -34.13 5.62
C GLN A 185 -8.93 -33.12 4.65
N PHE A 186 -8.18 -32.19 4.07
CA PHE A 186 -8.68 -31.27 3.04
C PHE A 186 -9.09 -32.01 1.77
N ASN A 187 -8.28 -32.98 1.32
CA ASN A 187 -8.59 -33.78 0.12
C ASN A 187 -9.83 -34.65 0.32
N LYS A 188 -10.07 -35.13 1.55
CA LYS A 188 -11.32 -35.84 1.92
C LYS A 188 -12.54 -34.91 2.06
N LYS A 189 -12.37 -33.60 1.86
CA LYS A 189 -13.35 -32.54 2.09
C LYS A 189 -13.83 -32.41 3.55
N GLU A 190 -13.22 -33.13 4.50
CA GLU A 190 -13.59 -33.15 5.92
C GLU A 190 -13.36 -31.79 6.60
N LEU A 191 -12.46 -30.96 6.08
CA LEU A 191 -12.09 -29.64 6.65
C LEU A 191 -12.41 -28.43 5.75
N THR A 192 -13.18 -28.59 4.68
CA THR A 192 -13.31 -27.58 3.61
C THR A 192 -13.95 -26.25 4.01
N ASN A 193 -14.52 -26.13 5.21
CA ASN A 193 -15.13 -24.88 5.68
C ASN A 193 -14.79 -24.61 7.15
N LYS A 194 -13.50 -24.51 7.51
CA LYS A 194 -13.16 -23.86 8.78
C LYS A 194 -13.49 -22.37 8.64
N ILE A 195 -14.67 -22.00 9.12
CA ILE A 195 -15.04 -20.60 9.30
C ILE A 195 -14.20 -20.09 10.46
N PHE A 196 -13.22 -19.24 10.15
CA PHE A 196 -12.51 -18.49 11.18
C PHE A 196 -13.40 -17.33 11.60
N GLN A 197 -14.37 -17.61 12.48
CA GLN A 197 -15.22 -16.57 13.02
C GLN A 197 -14.38 -15.68 13.94
N PHE A 198 -13.98 -14.53 13.42
CA PHE A 198 -13.17 -13.56 14.14
C PHE A 198 -14.08 -12.54 14.84
N GLN A 199 -14.70 -12.92 15.95
CA GLN A 199 -15.44 -11.95 16.75
C GLN A 199 -14.47 -11.13 17.59
N LYS A 200 -14.01 -9.99 17.08
CA LYS A 200 -13.29 -9.03 17.92
C LYS A 200 -13.57 -7.56 17.64
N LEU A 201 -13.62 -6.85 18.76
CA LEU A 201 -14.03 -5.47 18.99
C LEU A 201 -12.85 -4.54 18.67
N TYR A 202 -12.92 -3.79 17.57
CA TYR A 202 -11.98 -2.69 17.34
C TYR A 202 -12.58 -1.44 17.94
N THR A 203 -12.32 -1.15 19.22
CA THR A 203 -12.83 0.09 19.81
C THR A 203 -11.83 1.19 19.54
N ILE A 204 -12.24 2.23 18.82
CA ILE A 204 -11.62 3.55 18.99
C ILE A 204 -12.12 4.07 20.31
N GLU A 205 -11.55 3.56 21.40
CA GLU A 205 -11.80 4.18 22.67
C GLU A 205 -11.09 5.53 22.59
N TYR A 206 -11.90 6.60 22.50
CA TYR A 206 -11.46 8.00 22.48
C TYR A 206 -10.90 8.37 23.87
N LEU A 207 -10.05 7.51 24.41
CA LEU A 207 -9.32 7.74 25.63
C LEU A 207 -8.36 8.90 25.37
N LYS A 208 -8.07 9.64 26.43
CA LYS A 208 -7.15 10.79 26.47
C LYS A 208 -5.74 10.49 25.91
N SER A 209 -5.44 9.25 25.52
CA SER A 209 -4.21 8.82 24.88
C SER A 209 -4.13 9.32 23.43
N LYS A 210 -2.94 9.70 22.97
CA LYS A 210 -2.70 10.26 21.63
C LYS A 210 -2.78 9.22 20.50
N GLN A 211 -3.42 8.08 20.74
CA GLN A 211 -3.50 6.93 19.83
C GLN A 211 -4.84 6.99 19.09
N LEU A 212 -4.81 6.67 17.80
CA LEU A 212 -5.97 6.82 16.90
C LEU A 212 -6.70 5.50 16.68
N LEU A 213 -5.98 4.38 16.71
CA LEU A 213 -6.49 3.05 16.39
C LEU A 213 -5.79 2.04 17.30
N VAL A 214 -6.57 1.43 18.18
CA VAL A 214 -6.14 0.27 18.98
C VAL A 214 -6.93 -0.92 18.46
N SER A 215 -6.22 -1.97 18.06
CA SER A 215 -6.83 -3.23 17.71
C SER A 215 -6.35 -4.28 18.70
N SER A 216 -7.27 -5.05 19.28
CA SER A 216 -6.90 -6.23 20.04
C SER A 216 -7.23 -7.47 19.22
N ILE A 217 -6.27 -8.39 19.13
CA ILE A 217 -6.45 -9.78 18.67
C ILE A 217 -6.44 -10.63 19.94
N GLY A 218 -7.30 -11.62 20.07
CA GLY A 218 -7.29 -12.49 21.24
C GLY A 218 -7.82 -13.82 20.82
N SER A 219 -6.90 -14.77 20.72
CA SER A 219 -7.20 -16.17 20.96
C SER A 219 -7.20 -16.38 22.48
N ASN A 220 -7.82 -17.47 22.95
CA ASN A 220 -8.26 -17.71 24.34
C ASN A 220 -7.22 -17.52 25.48
N GLU A 221 -5.96 -17.15 25.22
CA GLU A 221 -4.91 -17.01 26.25
C GLU A 221 -4.00 -15.77 26.11
N SER A 222 -4.05 -14.98 25.03
CA SER A 222 -3.29 -13.70 24.97
C SER A 222 -3.91 -12.66 24.04
N ASP A 223 -4.22 -11.49 24.62
CA ASP A 223 -4.66 -10.33 23.84
C ASP A 223 -3.43 -9.62 23.25
N LEU A 224 -3.23 -9.73 21.93
CA LEU A 224 -2.27 -8.90 21.20
C LEU A 224 -2.90 -7.53 20.91
N GLU A 225 -2.37 -6.49 21.54
CA GLU A 225 -2.75 -5.10 21.27
C GLU A 225 -1.84 -4.49 20.19
N ILE A 226 -2.44 -4.16 19.04
CA ILE A 226 -1.79 -3.51 17.92
C ILE A 226 -2.19 -2.04 17.90
N ASN A 227 -1.22 -1.21 18.26
CA ASN A 227 -1.33 0.24 18.22
C ASN A 227 -0.94 0.76 16.84
N LEU A 228 -1.88 1.44 16.16
CA LEU A 228 -1.70 2.00 14.83
C LEU A 228 -1.88 3.53 14.83
N SER A 229 -1.39 4.19 13.80
CA SER A 229 -1.63 5.63 13.62
C SER A 229 -1.86 6.03 12.18
N ILE A 230 -2.58 7.12 11.98
CA ILE A 230 -2.79 7.72 10.65
C ILE A 230 -1.53 8.49 10.26
N ASN A 231 -1.19 8.48 8.96
CA ASN A 231 -0.03 9.19 8.46
C ASN A 231 -0.11 10.71 8.75
N LYS A 232 1.02 11.33 9.09
CA LYS A 232 1.08 12.78 9.39
C LYS A 232 0.63 13.64 8.21
N LYS A 233 0.87 13.20 6.97
CA LYS A 233 0.38 13.86 5.75
C LYS A 233 -1.14 13.96 5.72
N PHE A 234 -1.86 13.04 6.36
CA PHE A 234 -3.32 13.05 6.46
C PHE A 234 -3.83 13.62 7.79
N GLY A 235 -2.96 14.31 8.53
CA GLY A 235 -3.31 14.96 9.80
C GLY A 235 -3.21 14.05 11.03
N GLY A 236 -2.72 12.82 10.88
CA GLY A 236 -2.45 11.92 12.00
C GLY A 236 -1.17 12.26 12.78
N SER A 237 -0.84 11.42 13.76
CA SER A 237 0.31 11.64 14.65
C SER A 237 1.59 10.92 14.21
N GLU A 238 1.49 9.90 13.36
CA GLU A 238 2.64 9.12 12.86
C GLU A 238 3.58 8.66 14.00
N ASN A 239 2.98 8.16 15.09
CA ASN A 239 3.71 7.62 16.25
C ASN A 239 3.86 6.09 16.22
N ASN A 240 3.06 5.42 15.39
CA ASN A 240 2.91 3.97 15.27
C ASN A 240 2.72 3.59 13.80
N PRO A 241 3.02 2.34 13.39
CA PRO A 241 2.78 1.89 12.03
C PRO A 241 1.36 2.24 11.53
N THR A 242 1.25 2.59 10.25
CA THR A 242 -0.06 2.83 9.63
C THR A 242 -0.72 1.51 9.26
N PRO A 243 -2.06 1.46 9.13
CA PRO A 243 -2.75 0.29 8.61
C PRO A 243 -2.19 -0.23 7.28
N LEU A 244 -1.85 0.65 6.33
CA LEU A 244 -1.21 0.26 5.06
C LEU A 244 0.17 -0.40 5.25
N GLN A 245 0.97 0.06 6.21
CA GLN A 245 2.22 -0.61 6.57
C GLN A 245 1.94 -2.02 7.11
N PHE A 246 0.90 -2.16 7.94
CA PHE A 246 0.48 -3.45 8.46
C PHE A 246 -0.04 -4.40 7.38
N ILE A 247 -0.79 -3.89 6.40
CA ILE A 247 -1.22 -4.67 5.22
C ILE A 247 0.00 -5.15 4.45
N THR A 248 1.00 -4.28 4.25
CA THR A 248 2.25 -4.65 3.57
C THR A 248 3.02 -5.75 4.32
N TYR A 249 3.03 -5.68 5.66
CA TYR A 249 3.59 -6.73 6.52
C TYR A 249 2.84 -8.05 6.35
N ALA A 250 1.51 -8.00 6.36
CA ALA A 250 0.67 -9.18 6.22
C ALA A 250 0.88 -9.87 4.85
N ILE A 251 1.03 -9.09 3.77
CA ILE A 251 1.39 -9.61 2.43
C ILE A 251 2.73 -10.32 2.47
N ALA A 252 3.76 -9.68 3.05
CA ALA A 252 5.10 -10.25 3.13
C ALA A 252 5.12 -11.57 3.92
N ALA A 253 4.45 -11.58 5.06
CA ALA A 253 4.35 -12.74 5.94
C ALA A 253 3.61 -13.90 5.27
N GLN A 254 2.43 -13.65 4.69
CA GLN A 254 1.60 -14.72 4.13
C GLN A 254 2.28 -15.36 2.92
N PHE A 255 2.91 -14.53 2.09
CA PHE A 255 3.65 -15.01 0.94
C PHE A 255 4.86 -15.86 1.38
N THR A 256 5.64 -15.38 2.35
CA THR A 256 6.82 -16.09 2.85
C THR A 256 6.44 -17.43 3.47
N GLN A 257 5.39 -17.45 4.30
CA GLN A 257 4.84 -18.67 4.87
C GLN A 257 4.41 -19.67 3.81
N THR A 258 3.64 -19.22 2.81
CA THR A 258 3.24 -20.07 1.68
C THR A 258 4.46 -20.67 0.97
N PHE A 259 5.48 -19.85 0.72
CA PHE A 259 6.71 -20.27 0.07
C PHE A 259 7.50 -21.30 0.89
N VAL A 260 7.67 -21.07 2.19
CA VAL A 260 8.38 -21.99 3.08
C VAL A 260 7.64 -23.32 3.19
N ALA A 261 6.31 -23.30 3.31
CA ALA A 261 5.49 -24.49 3.35
C ALA A 261 5.60 -25.34 2.09
N LEU A 262 5.57 -24.71 0.92
CA LEU A 262 5.76 -25.42 -0.35
C LEU A 262 7.19 -25.97 -0.48
N CYS A 263 8.22 -25.24 -0.02
CA CYS A 263 9.58 -25.77 0.06
C CYS A 263 9.65 -27.01 0.97
N SER A 264 9.01 -26.96 2.13
CA SER A 264 8.96 -28.08 3.09
C SER A 264 8.27 -29.31 2.51
N LEU A 265 7.15 -29.13 1.81
CA LEU A 265 6.43 -30.21 1.12
C LEU A 265 7.28 -30.86 0.01
N GLU A 266 8.04 -30.05 -0.73
CA GLU A 266 8.92 -30.49 -1.82
C GLU A 266 10.32 -30.93 -1.32
N ARG A 267 10.47 -31.08 0.00
CA ARG A 267 11.68 -31.53 0.69
C ARG A 267 12.91 -30.65 0.41
N ILE A 268 12.69 -29.36 0.17
CA ILE A 268 13.73 -28.36 -0.06
C ILE A 268 14.14 -27.74 1.27
N LYS A 269 15.36 -28.06 1.73
CA LYS A 269 15.92 -27.50 2.95
C LYS A 269 16.44 -26.08 2.72
N LEU A 270 15.78 -25.12 3.35
CA LEU A 270 16.15 -23.72 3.31
C LEU A 270 17.13 -23.39 4.44
N LYS A 271 18.03 -22.44 4.20
CA LYS A 271 18.94 -21.88 5.22
C LYS A 271 18.46 -20.53 5.73
N MET A 272 17.80 -19.75 4.87
CA MET A 272 17.33 -18.40 5.16
C MET A 272 16.36 -17.96 4.07
N VAL A 273 15.30 -17.26 4.45
CA VAL A 273 14.44 -16.53 3.51
C VAL A 273 14.35 -15.07 3.97
N TYR A 274 14.57 -14.15 3.04
CA TYR A 274 14.40 -12.72 3.24
C TYR A 274 13.42 -12.20 2.20
N ILE A 275 12.50 -11.34 2.61
CA ILE A 275 11.54 -10.71 1.71
C ILE A 275 11.52 -9.20 1.94
N GLU A 276 11.48 -8.45 0.84
CA GLU A 276 11.10 -7.05 0.85
C GLU A 276 9.77 -6.92 0.10
N ALA A 277 8.74 -6.45 0.79
CA ALA A 277 7.44 -6.13 0.21
C ALA A 277 7.28 -4.63 0.09
N ILE A 278 6.90 -4.17 -1.10
CA ILE A 278 6.69 -2.77 -1.42
C ILE A 278 5.25 -2.60 -1.94
N LEU A 279 4.45 -1.78 -1.26
CA LEU A 279 3.08 -1.46 -1.62
C LEU A 279 2.99 -0.02 -2.12
N HIS A 280 2.63 0.18 -3.38
CA HIS A 280 2.40 1.50 -3.97
C HIS A 280 0.93 1.88 -3.88
N VAL A 281 0.63 2.98 -3.19
CA VAL A 281 -0.73 3.46 -2.97
C VAL A 281 -0.92 4.83 -3.62
N ASN A 282 -1.99 4.98 -4.40
CA ASN A 282 -2.40 6.23 -5.00
C ASN A 282 -3.09 7.12 -3.94
N GLY A 283 -2.40 8.18 -3.52
CA GLY A 283 -2.94 9.13 -2.54
C GLY A 283 -4.17 9.91 -3.01
N MET A 284 -4.36 10.08 -4.33
CA MET A 284 -5.55 10.74 -4.89
C MET A 284 -6.80 9.91 -4.59
N LYS A 285 -6.76 8.61 -4.92
CA LYS A 285 -7.87 7.67 -4.69
C LYS A 285 -8.12 7.47 -3.20
N TYR A 286 -7.04 7.31 -2.43
CA TYR A 286 -7.09 7.16 -0.99
C TYR A 286 -7.87 8.28 -0.28
N LEU A 287 -7.75 9.52 -0.76
CA LEU A 287 -8.45 10.68 -0.20
C LEU A 287 -9.78 11.00 -0.88
N GLY A 288 -10.20 10.21 -1.88
CA GLY A 288 -11.39 10.48 -2.69
C GLY A 288 -11.26 11.72 -3.60
N ALA A 289 -10.04 12.12 -3.95
CA ALA A 289 -9.77 13.24 -4.85
C ALA A 289 -9.93 12.84 -6.34
N ASP A 290 -9.62 11.60 -6.67
CA ASP A 290 -9.82 10.99 -7.98
C ASP A 290 -10.33 9.56 -7.78
N MET A 291 -11.42 9.19 -8.44
CA MET A 291 -12.03 7.87 -8.33
C MET A 291 -11.75 6.96 -9.54
N THR A 292 -11.05 7.43 -10.57
CA THR A 292 -10.82 6.65 -11.80
C THR A 292 -9.62 5.72 -11.71
N GLU A 293 -8.57 6.13 -11.01
CA GLU A 293 -7.35 5.33 -10.83
C GLU A 293 -7.50 4.30 -9.70
N PRO A 294 -6.76 3.16 -9.76
CA PRO A 294 -6.77 2.18 -8.69
C PRO A 294 -6.04 2.71 -7.44
N LEU A 295 -6.55 2.33 -6.27
CA LEU A 295 -5.95 2.64 -4.98
C LEU A 295 -4.56 2.02 -4.82
N ILE A 296 -4.40 0.74 -5.16
CA ILE A 296 -3.11 0.06 -5.19
C ILE A 296 -2.64 0.00 -6.64
N SER A 297 -1.56 0.69 -6.95
CA SER A 297 -0.98 0.67 -8.30
C SER A 297 0.01 -0.48 -8.50
N MET A 298 0.69 -0.92 -7.44
CA MET A 298 1.68 -1.99 -7.54
C MET A 298 1.96 -2.66 -6.19
N ILE A 299 2.14 -3.98 -6.21
CA ILE A 299 2.74 -4.75 -5.12
C ILE A 299 4.01 -5.40 -5.68
N LYS A 300 5.16 -5.09 -5.10
CA LYS A 300 6.44 -5.69 -5.47
C LYS A 300 6.99 -6.51 -4.33
N LEU A 301 7.34 -7.76 -4.62
CA LEU A 301 7.93 -8.70 -3.66
C LEU A 301 9.33 -9.10 -4.15
N ASN A 302 10.36 -8.71 -3.41
CA ASN A 302 11.73 -9.10 -3.68
C ASN A 302 12.13 -10.20 -2.69
N LEU A 303 12.20 -11.45 -3.15
CA LEU A 303 12.55 -12.61 -2.32
C LEU A 303 14.02 -12.98 -2.51
N SER A 304 14.76 -13.09 -1.42
CA SER A 304 16.14 -13.59 -1.38
C SER A 304 16.21 -14.88 -0.56
N VAL A 305 16.64 -15.97 -1.20
CA VAL A 305 16.63 -17.31 -0.61
C VAL A 305 18.05 -17.86 -0.54
N LYS A 306 18.44 -18.40 0.61
CA LYS A 306 19.66 -19.20 0.75
C LYS A 306 19.27 -20.68 0.88
N SER A 307 19.70 -21.49 -0.07
CA SER A 307 19.48 -22.94 -0.11
C SER A 307 20.65 -23.63 -0.82
N ASN A 308 20.80 -24.95 -0.64
CA ASN A 308 21.69 -25.77 -1.48
C ASN A 308 20.99 -26.27 -2.76
N GLU A 309 19.69 -25.97 -2.90
CA GLU A 309 18.87 -26.43 -4.01
C GLU A 309 19.14 -25.63 -5.29
N HIS A 310 18.88 -26.26 -6.45
CA HIS A 310 19.04 -25.61 -7.74
C HIS A 310 18.05 -24.43 -7.92
N SER A 311 18.53 -23.31 -8.45
CA SER A 311 17.75 -22.06 -8.60
C SER A 311 16.41 -22.25 -9.34
N LYS A 312 16.40 -23.03 -10.43
CA LYS A 312 15.17 -23.37 -11.17
C LYS A 312 14.07 -24.00 -10.31
N ARG A 313 14.42 -24.84 -9.33
CA ARG A 313 13.42 -25.44 -8.42
C ARG A 313 12.88 -24.38 -7.46
N ILE A 314 13.73 -23.53 -6.92
CA ILE A 314 13.32 -22.40 -6.07
C ILE A 314 12.39 -21.44 -6.82
N GLU A 315 12.71 -21.13 -8.08
CA GLU A 315 11.87 -20.28 -8.93
C GLU A 315 10.51 -20.89 -9.22
N LYS A 316 10.45 -22.21 -9.48
CA LYS A 316 9.17 -22.93 -9.60
C LYS A 316 8.32 -22.79 -8.34
N ILE A 317 8.91 -23.00 -7.16
CA ILE A 317 8.19 -22.82 -5.89
C ILE A 317 7.73 -21.37 -5.71
N PHE A 318 8.54 -20.39 -6.08
CA PHE A 318 8.17 -18.97 -6.02
C PHE A 318 6.91 -18.68 -6.86
N GLN A 319 6.85 -19.15 -8.10
CA GLN A 319 5.66 -18.96 -8.94
C GLN A 319 4.43 -19.67 -8.36
N THR A 320 4.58 -20.93 -7.93
CA THR A 320 3.49 -21.67 -7.26
C THR A 320 3.03 -20.97 -5.98
N SER A 321 3.94 -20.34 -5.23
CA SER A 321 3.61 -19.58 -4.03
C SER A 321 2.78 -18.34 -4.35
N LYS A 322 3.06 -17.65 -5.46
CA LYS A 322 2.26 -16.49 -5.90
C LYS A 322 0.83 -16.89 -6.22
N GLU A 323 0.66 -18.04 -6.88
CA GLU A 323 -0.65 -18.58 -7.27
C GLU A 323 -1.45 -19.12 -6.09
N ARG A 324 -0.78 -19.57 -5.03
CA ARG A 324 -1.43 -20.22 -3.87
C ARG A 324 -1.56 -19.31 -2.65
N CYS A 325 -0.78 -18.24 -2.54
CA CYS A 325 -0.82 -17.34 -1.40
C CYS A 325 -2.24 -16.76 -1.23
N PRO A 326 -2.94 -17.06 -0.11
CA PRO A 326 -4.33 -16.66 0.08
C PRO A 326 -4.53 -15.15 -0.02
N LEU A 327 -3.61 -14.37 0.57
CA LEU A 327 -3.71 -12.92 0.56
C LEU A 327 -3.43 -12.31 -0.82
N LEU A 328 -2.48 -12.84 -1.60
CA LEU A 328 -2.30 -12.39 -2.98
C LEU A 328 -3.51 -12.77 -3.86
N ASN A 329 -4.06 -13.95 -3.66
CA ASN A 329 -5.29 -14.37 -4.33
C ASN A 329 -6.48 -13.49 -3.96
N LEU A 330 -6.58 -13.10 -2.68
CA LEU A 330 -7.60 -12.16 -2.21
C LEU A 330 -7.49 -10.83 -2.97
N LEU A 331 -6.28 -10.29 -3.11
CA LEU A 331 -6.00 -9.02 -3.80
C LEU A 331 -6.20 -9.09 -5.33
N ASN A 332 -5.97 -10.26 -5.94
CA ASN A 332 -6.08 -10.44 -7.39
C ASN A 332 -7.49 -10.79 -7.89
N LYS A 333 -8.40 -11.20 -7.00
CA LYS A 333 -9.75 -11.65 -7.35
C LYS A 333 -10.80 -10.74 -6.77
N SER A 334 -11.86 -10.49 -7.55
CA SER A 334 -13.05 -9.82 -7.05
C SER A 334 -13.76 -10.72 -6.03
N ASN A 335 -13.60 -10.37 -4.76
CA ASN A 335 -14.25 -11.06 -3.65
C ASN A 335 -15.52 -10.29 -3.24
N LYS A 336 -16.49 -11.00 -2.66
CA LYS A 336 -17.72 -10.40 -2.16
C LYS A 336 -17.59 -10.06 -0.68
N TYR A 337 -18.12 -8.90 -0.34
CA TYR A 337 -18.02 -8.34 1.00
C TYR A 337 -19.35 -7.65 1.34
N GLU A 338 -19.69 -7.61 2.61
CA GLU A 338 -20.89 -6.94 3.12
C GLU A 338 -20.48 -6.07 4.30
N LEU A 339 -20.61 -4.74 4.22
CA LEU A 339 -20.52 -3.87 5.40
C LEU A 339 -21.93 -3.58 5.92
N LYS A 340 -22.13 -3.65 7.24
CA LYS A 340 -23.34 -3.19 7.92
C LYS A 340 -22.98 -2.08 8.88
N ILE A 341 -23.75 -0.99 8.89
CA ILE A 341 -23.66 -0.03 9.98
C ILE A 341 -24.69 -0.36 11.06
N THR A 342 -24.26 -0.45 12.32
CA THR A 342 -25.17 -0.46 13.47
C THR A 342 -25.00 0.85 14.23
N LYS A 343 -26.09 1.57 14.44
CA LYS A 343 -26.11 2.76 15.29
C LYS A 343 -26.52 2.35 16.70
N ASN A 344 -25.72 2.75 17.68
CA ASN A 344 -26.04 2.53 19.08
C ASN A 344 -26.41 3.87 19.74
N ASP A 345 -27.37 3.83 20.66
CA ASP A 345 -27.92 5.01 21.33
C ASP A 345 -26.91 5.73 22.24
N GLU A 346 -27.14 7.03 22.42
CA GLU A 346 -26.14 8.02 22.83
C GLU A 346 -25.45 7.76 24.18
N ARG A 347 -24.12 7.78 24.17
CA ARG A 347 -23.34 8.31 25.30
C ARG A 347 -23.12 9.81 25.09
N LYS A 348 -23.58 10.65 26.02
CA LYS A 348 -23.32 12.10 26.01
C LYS A 348 -21.83 12.37 26.29
N GLY A 349 -21.01 12.36 25.24
CA GLY A 349 -19.61 12.81 25.33
C GLY A 349 -19.53 14.32 25.50
N LYS A 350 -18.66 14.81 26.40
CA LYS A 350 -18.26 16.23 26.43
C LYS A 350 -17.38 16.48 25.21
N GLY A 351 -17.83 17.32 24.27
CA GLY A 351 -17.05 17.69 23.09
C GLY A 351 -15.77 18.44 23.52
N ASP A 352 -14.61 17.86 23.20
CA ASP A 352 -13.31 18.50 23.40
C ASP A 352 -13.11 19.50 22.24
N ASP A 353 -13.49 20.77 22.41
CA ASP A 353 -13.42 21.85 21.40
C ASP A 353 -11.97 22.31 21.13
N LYS A 354 -11.08 21.39 20.79
CA LYS A 354 -9.76 21.74 20.28
C LYS A 354 -9.92 22.24 18.85
N LYS A 355 -9.98 23.57 18.71
CA LYS A 355 -10.22 24.38 17.47
C LYS A 355 -9.52 23.93 16.17
N ASN A 356 -8.60 22.97 16.17
CA ASN A 356 -7.87 22.50 14.99
C ASN A 356 -7.86 20.97 14.81
N LYS A 357 -8.60 20.20 15.63
CA LYS A 357 -8.68 18.74 15.49
C LYS A 357 -10.12 18.26 15.40
N LEU A 358 -10.36 17.25 14.57
CA LEU A 358 -11.62 16.52 14.47
C LEU A 358 -11.29 15.04 14.29
N ASN A 359 -11.95 14.15 15.04
CA ASN A 359 -11.63 12.71 15.03
C ASN A 359 -10.13 12.43 15.25
N ASN A 360 -9.48 13.18 16.15
CA ASN A 360 -8.04 13.19 16.40
C ASN A 360 -7.12 13.55 15.22
N LEU A 361 -7.69 13.97 14.08
CA LEU A 361 -6.95 14.44 12.91
C LEU A 361 -6.80 15.95 12.89
N ASN A 362 -5.63 16.44 12.48
CA ASN A 362 -5.41 17.85 12.20
C ASN A 362 -6.12 18.26 10.91
N ILE A 363 -7.24 18.98 11.05
CA ILE A 363 -8.11 19.37 9.94
C ILE A 363 -7.35 20.24 8.93
N LYS A 364 -6.55 21.20 9.40
CA LYS A 364 -5.79 22.11 8.52
C LYS A 364 -4.80 21.33 7.65
N THR A 365 -4.09 20.37 8.24
CA THR A 365 -3.18 19.49 7.50
C THR A 365 -3.94 18.64 6.49
N LEU A 366 -5.02 17.97 6.91
CA LEU A 366 -5.82 17.13 6.02
C LEU A 366 -6.40 17.92 4.85
N SER A 367 -7.00 19.09 5.10
CA SER A 367 -7.56 19.97 4.06
C SER A 367 -6.48 20.46 3.09
N LYS A 368 -5.30 20.86 3.59
CA LYS A 368 -4.17 21.26 2.74
C LYS A 368 -3.73 20.10 1.84
N THR A 369 -3.65 18.90 2.39
CA THR A 369 -3.28 17.70 1.64
C THR A 369 -4.31 17.40 0.57
N ILE A 370 -5.62 17.36 0.89
CA ILE A 370 -6.68 17.16 -0.10
C ILE A 370 -6.65 18.22 -1.20
N HIS A 371 -6.44 19.48 -0.86
CA HIS A 371 -6.34 20.55 -1.85
C HIS A 371 -5.13 20.35 -2.78
N LYS A 372 -3.96 20.00 -2.21
CA LYS A 372 -2.76 19.65 -2.98
C LYS A 372 -3.08 18.56 -4.00
N TYR A 373 -3.71 17.48 -3.56
CA TYR A 373 -4.11 16.37 -4.43
C TYR A 373 -5.07 16.81 -5.53
N LYS A 374 -6.19 17.47 -5.17
CA LYS A 374 -7.17 17.96 -6.16
C LYS A 374 -6.56 18.94 -7.19
N SER A 375 -5.51 19.67 -6.80
CA SER A 375 -4.82 20.61 -7.70
C SER A 375 -3.73 19.98 -8.57
N ALA A 376 -3.19 18.81 -8.18
CA ALA A 376 -2.15 18.12 -8.91
C ALA A 376 -2.78 17.36 -10.10
N LYS A 377 -2.59 17.88 -11.32
CA LYS A 377 -3.10 17.26 -12.56
C LYS A 377 -2.31 16.03 -13.04
N THR A 378 -1.27 15.62 -12.33
CA THR A 378 -0.34 14.55 -12.75
C THR A 378 -0.10 13.54 -11.63
N GLU A 379 0.38 12.33 -11.97
CA GLU A 379 0.61 11.08 -11.20
C GLU A 379 1.39 11.17 -9.85
N GLY A 380 1.56 12.36 -9.28
CA GLY A 380 2.69 12.72 -8.44
C GLY A 380 2.62 12.41 -6.95
N ASP A 381 1.74 11.55 -6.45
CA ASP A 381 1.74 11.24 -5.02
C ASP A 381 1.38 9.76 -4.76
N ILE A 382 2.05 8.88 -5.50
CA ILE A 382 2.19 7.46 -5.14
C ILE A 382 3.07 7.38 -3.90
N PHE A 383 2.58 6.74 -2.84
CA PHE A 383 3.39 6.42 -1.67
C PHE A 383 3.77 4.95 -1.68
N ALA A 384 5.04 4.67 -1.41
CA ALA A 384 5.55 3.32 -1.23
C ALA A 384 5.67 2.99 0.27
N PHE A 385 5.03 1.91 0.70
CA PHE A 385 5.26 1.30 2.01
C PHE A 385 6.20 0.12 1.84
N VAL A 386 7.27 0.07 2.63
CA VAL A 386 8.29 -0.98 2.55
C VAL A 386 8.30 -1.76 3.85
N VAL A 387 8.20 -3.09 3.76
CA VAL A 387 8.38 -4.00 4.88
C VAL A 387 9.47 -5.00 4.52
N ASN A 388 10.43 -5.14 5.43
CA ASN A 388 11.49 -6.14 5.33
C ASN A 388 11.19 -7.26 6.32
N GLY A 389 11.00 -8.47 5.80
CA GLY A 389 10.72 -9.67 6.56
C GLY A 389 11.88 -10.65 6.49
N PHE A 390 12.03 -11.44 7.54
CA PHE A 390 12.94 -12.58 7.54
C PHE A 390 12.28 -13.82 8.14
N TRP A 391 12.75 -14.96 7.65
CA TRP A 391 12.50 -16.28 8.21
C TRP A 391 13.86 -16.92 8.48
N ASP A 392 14.25 -16.95 9.75
CA ASP A 392 15.54 -17.51 10.17
C ASP A 392 15.38 -18.96 10.63
N ILE A 393 15.97 -19.87 9.85
CA ILE A 393 15.87 -21.33 10.03
C ILE A 393 17.03 -21.84 10.89
N LYS A 394 18.07 -21.03 11.12
CA LYS A 394 19.32 -21.55 11.70
C LYS A 394 19.31 -21.62 13.22
N ASN A 395 18.48 -20.83 13.89
CA ASN A 395 18.75 -20.49 15.28
C ASN A 395 17.70 -20.95 16.28
N ASN A 396 16.49 -21.40 15.90
CA ASN A 396 15.46 -21.71 16.90
C ASN A 396 14.39 -22.70 16.40
N GLU A 397 14.51 -23.97 16.77
CA GLU A 397 13.37 -24.89 16.73
C GLU A 397 12.29 -24.37 17.70
N GLY A 398 11.07 -24.18 17.21
CA GLY A 398 9.93 -23.83 18.05
C GLY A 398 9.67 -22.33 18.29
N LEU A 399 10.32 -21.39 17.59
CA LEU A 399 10.02 -19.94 17.71
C LEU A 399 9.12 -19.39 16.58
N PRO A 400 8.56 -18.17 16.75
CA PRO A 400 7.76 -17.50 15.73
C PRO A 400 8.46 -17.48 14.37
N GLN A 401 7.75 -17.95 13.36
CA GLN A 401 8.39 -18.33 12.12
C GLN A 401 8.74 -17.14 11.21
N PHE A 402 7.99 -16.02 11.31
CA PHE A 402 8.24 -14.81 10.52
C PHE A 402 8.44 -13.59 11.42
N GLU A 403 9.53 -12.85 11.20
CA GLU A 403 9.75 -11.52 11.78
C GLU A 403 9.75 -10.46 10.68
N GLY A 404 8.95 -9.41 10.85
CA GLY A 404 8.93 -8.26 9.95
C GLY A 404 9.26 -6.94 10.67
N LYS A 405 10.03 -6.11 9.98
CA LYS A 405 10.44 -4.78 10.45
C LYS A 405 9.66 -3.70 9.73
N LEU A 406 8.84 -2.99 10.50
CA LEU A 406 8.00 -1.89 10.07
C LEU A 406 8.69 -0.57 10.44
N SER A 407 9.23 0.12 9.43
CA SER A 407 9.89 1.41 9.60
C SER A 407 8.87 2.54 9.58
N HIS A 408 8.88 3.41 10.58
CA HIS A 408 7.93 4.51 10.71
C HIS A 408 8.63 5.76 11.25
N GLY A 409 8.86 6.74 10.37
CA GLY A 409 9.75 7.86 10.68
C GLY A 409 11.18 7.36 10.96
N LYS A 410 11.69 7.64 12.16
CA LYS A 410 13.01 7.15 12.63
C LYS A 410 12.91 5.89 13.49
N LYS A 411 11.70 5.39 13.75
CA LYS A 411 11.47 4.23 14.62
C LYS A 411 11.31 2.99 13.74
N VAL A 412 11.79 1.85 14.25
CA VAL A 412 11.53 0.54 13.66
C VAL A 412 10.77 -0.27 14.70
N LYS A 413 9.60 -0.77 14.33
CA LYS A 413 8.88 -1.76 15.15
C LYS A 413 9.08 -3.15 14.53
N VAL A 414 9.32 -4.11 15.40
CA VAL A 414 9.44 -5.52 15.04
C VAL A 414 8.12 -6.20 15.37
N PHE A 415 7.60 -6.96 14.42
CA PHE A 415 6.42 -7.79 14.61
C PHE A 415 6.77 -9.21 14.23
N THR A 416 6.23 -10.16 15.00
CA THR A 416 6.39 -11.58 14.76
C THR A 416 5.03 -12.21 14.62
N CYS A 417 4.88 -13.12 13.66
CA CYS A 417 3.68 -13.93 13.53
C CYS A 417 4.05 -15.38 13.22
N ASP A 418 3.11 -16.26 13.49
CA ASP A 418 3.28 -17.70 13.32
C ASP A 418 2.14 -18.31 12.53
N TRP A 419 2.34 -19.56 12.11
CA TRP A 419 1.30 -20.43 11.60
C TRP A 419 0.44 -21.01 12.72
N PRO A 420 -0.85 -21.27 12.45
CA PRO A 420 -1.65 -22.09 13.33
C PRO A 420 -1.03 -23.47 13.45
N PHE A 421 -1.15 -24.07 14.64
CA PHE A 421 -0.59 -25.37 14.97
C PHE A 421 -1.06 -26.42 13.99
N SER A 422 -2.32 -26.31 13.54
CA SER A 422 -2.88 -27.20 12.54
C SER A 422 -1.96 -27.31 11.33
N ILE A 423 -1.47 -26.20 10.76
CA ILE A 423 -0.64 -26.26 9.54
C ILE A 423 0.87 -26.36 9.84
N GLY A 424 1.23 -26.70 11.08
CA GLY A 424 2.62 -26.97 11.48
C GLY A 424 3.37 -25.76 12.03
N GLY A 425 2.66 -24.72 12.47
CA GLY A 425 3.23 -23.65 13.31
C GLY A 425 3.31 -24.02 14.78
N THR A 426 3.75 -23.08 15.62
CA THR A 426 4.00 -23.28 17.06
C THR A 426 2.95 -22.63 17.95
N GLU A 427 2.13 -21.71 17.40
CA GLU A 427 1.15 -20.88 18.12
C GLU A 427 1.74 -20.02 19.25
N GLN A 428 3.06 -19.87 19.33
CA GLN A 428 3.71 -19.03 20.34
C GLN A 428 3.58 -17.52 20.08
N SER A 429 3.02 -17.12 18.93
CA SER A 429 2.76 -15.72 18.60
C SER A 429 1.44 -15.57 17.85
N CYS A 430 1.06 -14.34 17.54
CA CYS A 430 -0.17 -14.08 16.82
C CYS A 430 -0.24 -14.85 15.50
N LEU A 431 -1.42 -15.40 15.23
CA LEU A 431 -1.69 -16.06 13.97
C LEU A 431 -1.64 -15.01 12.87
N LEU A 432 -0.99 -15.33 11.76
CA LEU A 432 -0.91 -14.39 10.65
C LEU A 432 -2.30 -13.96 10.14
N HIS A 433 -3.26 -14.87 10.14
CA HIS A 433 -4.64 -14.55 9.80
C HIS A 433 -5.18 -13.36 10.62
N ASP A 434 -4.92 -13.35 11.92
CA ASP A 434 -5.42 -12.30 12.79
C ASP A 434 -4.72 -10.97 12.49
N VAL A 435 -3.43 -11.01 12.19
CA VAL A 435 -2.68 -9.83 11.72
C VAL A 435 -3.29 -9.29 10.41
N VAL A 436 -3.64 -10.17 9.46
CA VAL A 436 -4.30 -9.77 8.20
C VAL A 436 -5.62 -9.07 8.50
N MET A 437 -6.44 -9.67 9.37
CA MET A 437 -7.73 -9.10 9.75
C MET A 437 -7.59 -7.75 10.43
N VAL A 438 -6.63 -7.61 11.34
CA VAL A 438 -6.32 -6.31 11.96
C VAL A 438 -5.87 -5.27 10.97
N ALA A 439 -4.99 -5.66 10.04
CA ALA A 439 -4.51 -4.76 9.00
C ALA A 439 -5.67 -4.22 8.17
N LEU A 440 -6.56 -5.11 7.71
CA LEU A 440 -7.72 -4.76 6.89
C LEU A 440 -8.74 -3.92 7.65
N GLY A 441 -9.14 -4.34 8.86
CA GLY A 441 -10.11 -3.59 9.65
C GLY A 441 -9.62 -2.20 10.03
N SER A 442 -8.37 -2.11 10.46
CA SER A 442 -7.78 -0.81 10.81
C SER A 442 -7.70 0.13 9.62
N TYR A 443 -7.53 -0.41 8.41
CA TYR A 443 -7.54 0.38 7.19
C TYR A 443 -8.95 0.86 6.81
N ILE A 444 -9.96 0.01 6.95
CA ILE A 444 -11.37 0.40 6.79
C ILE A 444 -11.72 1.52 7.78
N LEU A 445 -11.34 1.38 9.05
CA LEU A 445 -11.52 2.40 10.08
C LEU A 445 -10.82 3.71 9.72
N GLU A 446 -9.56 3.64 9.28
CA GLU A 446 -8.79 4.82 8.86
C GLU A 446 -9.51 5.57 7.72
N LEU A 447 -9.95 4.87 6.68
CA LEU A 447 -10.72 5.46 5.58
C LEU A 447 -12.01 6.11 6.09
N PHE A 448 -12.77 5.41 6.94
CA PHE A 448 -14.02 5.91 7.50
C PHE A 448 -13.81 7.19 8.34
N ILE A 449 -12.78 7.21 9.19
CA ILE A 449 -12.39 8.39 9.99
C ILE A 449 -12.01 9.55 9.07
N LEU A 450 -11.21 9.31 8.03
CA LEU A 450 -10.81 10.33 7.08
C LEU A 450 -12.04 10.95 6.41
N GLN A 451 -12.97 10.13 5.90
CA GLN A 451 -14.19 10.61 5.26
C GLN A 451 -15.11 11.37 6.22
N CYS A 452 -15.32 10.87 7.45
CA CYS A 452 -16.06 11.60 8.47
C CYS A 452 -15.43 12.96 8.78
N THR A 453 -14.09 13.01 8.88
CA THR A 453 -13.34 14.24 9.14
C THR A 453 -13.48 15.24 7.99
N GLN A 454 -13.39 14.77 6.74
CA GLN A 454 -13.60 15.60 5.55
C GLN A 454 -15.00 16.22 5.53
N LYS A 455 -16.02 15.45 5.93
CA LYS A 455 -17.42 15.89 6.00
C LYS A 455 -17.76 16.62 7.31
N LYS A 456 -16.77 16.93 8.15
CA LYS A 456 -16.93 17.62 9.45
C LYS A 456 -17.87 16.88 10.43
N ILE A 457 -17.89 15.55 10.37
CA ILE A 457 -18.65 14.69 11.26
C ILE A 457 -17.77 14.28 12.44
N GLN A 458 -18.19 14.63 13.65
CA GLN A 458 -17.54 14.17 14.88
C GLN A 458 -18.01 12.74 15.21
N LEU A 459 -17.06 11.85 15.39
CA LEU A 459 -17.25 10.51 15.91
C LEU A 459 -17.07 10.56 17.43
N ASN A 460 -18.00 9.96 18.17
CA ASN A 460 -17.87 9.81 19.62
C ASN A 460 -17.22 8.47 19.98
N ASP A 461 -17.68 7.44 19.30
CA ASP A 461 -17.17 6.08 19.40
C ASP A 461 -17.37 5.42 18.03
N LEU A 462 -16.40 4.59 17.66
CA LEU A 462 -16.40 3.86 16.41
C LEU A 462 -15.84 2.48 16.71
N GLN A 463 -16.66 1.49 16.43
CA GLN A 463 -16.31 0.10 16.56
C GLN A 463 -16.43 -0.60 15.22
N LEU A 464 -15.49 -1.50 14.93
CA LEU A 464 -15.58 -2.41 13.80
C LEU A 464 -15.56 -3.84 14.33
N THR A 465 -16.33 -4.71 13.70
CA THR A 465 -16.30 -6.16 13.86
C THR A 465 -16.12 -6.76 12.47
N LEU A 466 -15.15 -7.66 12.32
CA LEU A 466 -14.84 -8.28 11.03
C LEU A 466 -15.03 -9.79 11.11
N ASP A 467 -15.91 -10.34 10.29
CA ASP A 467 -16.10 -11.78 10.17
C ASP A 467 -15.61 -12.24 8.80
N SER A 468 -14.60 -13.10 8.78
CA SER A 468 -14.02 -13.63 7.55
C SER A 468 -14.14 -15.14 7.46
N ASN A 469 -14.31 -15.66 6.24
CA ASN A 469 -14.21 -17.08 5.99
C ASN A 469 -13.03 -17.33 5.04
N PHE A 470 -11.96 -17.91 5.56
CA PHE A 470 -10.75 -18.21 4.80
C PHE A 470 -10.72 -19.67 4.36
N ASP A 471 -10.70 -19.89 3.05
CA ASP A 471 -10.54 -21.21 2.46
C ASP A 471 -9.06 -21.55 2.24
N TYR A 472 -8.51 -22.32 3.17
CA TYR A 472 -7.13 -22.83 3.09
C TYR A 472 -6.99 -24.02 2.13
N SER A 473 -8.07 -24.60 1.61
CA SER A 473 -7.97 -25.78 0.72
C SER A 473 -7.17 -25.47 -0.55
N SER A 474 -7.26 -24.22 -1.04
CA SER A 474 -6.52 -23.73 -2.21
C SER A 474 -4.99 -23.77 -2.06
N LEU A 475 -4.45 -23.78 -0.84
CA LEU A 475 -3.01 -23.96 -0.60
C LEU A 475 -2.53 -25.38 -0.94
N PHE A 476 -3.40 -26.36 -0.73
CA PHE A 476 -3.01 -27.76 -0.62
C PHE A 476 -3.47 -28.62 -1.79
N VAL A 477 -4.59 -28.26 -2.43
CA VAL A 477 -5.08 -28.98 -3.59
C VAL A 477 -4.12 -28.75 -4.75
N LYS A 478 -3.37 -29.80 -5.15
CA LYS A 478 -2.72 -29.81 -6.45
C LYS A 478 -3.84 -29.71 -7.49
N LYS A 479 -3.88 -28.63 -8.27
CA LYS A 479 -4.57 -28.65 -9.56
C LYS A 479 -3.92 -29.81 -10.34
N GLY A 480 -4.60 -30.95 -10.44
CA GLY A 480 -4.16 -32.01 -11.31
C GLY A 480 -4.15 -31.46 -12.73
N CYS A 481 -3.04 -31.59 -13.44
CA CYS A 481 -2.94 -31.34 -14.88
C CYS A 481 -3.58 -32.49 -15.67
N ASN A 482 -4.71 -33.04 -15.21
CA ASN A 482 -5.48 -33.96 -16.02
C ASN A 482 -6.50 -33.10 -16.76
N ASP A 483 -6.15 -32.78 -18.01
CA ASP A 483 -6.99 -32.12 -19.00
C ASP A 483 -8.14 -33.04 -19.47
N ASP A 484 -8.82 -33.72 -18.54
CA ASP A 484 -10.05 -34.42 -18.87
C ASP A 484 -11.17 -33.39 -18.88
N GLU A 485 -11.56 -33.00 -20.10
CA GLU A 485 -12.63 -32.06 -20.48
C GLU A 485 -14.05 -32.50 -20.03
N SER A 486 -14.21 -33.13 -18.87
CA SER A 486 -15.55 -33.34 -18.31
C SER A 486 -16.01 -32.06 -17.63
N GLY A 487 -16.73 -31.23 -18.39
CA GLY A 487 -17.27 -29.92 -18.02
C GLY A 487 -18.31 -29.92 -16.91
N GLU A 488 -17.98 -30.44 -15.73
CA GLU A 488 -18.71 -30.10 -14.51
C GLU A 488 -18.14 -28.81 -13.93
N ASN A 489 -18.89 -27.73 -14.11
CA ASN A 489 -18.72 -26.46 -13.42
C ASN A 489 -18.77 -26.71 -11.90
N ASN A 490 -17.63 -27.00 -11.30
CA ASN A 490 -17.40 -26.89 -9.87
C ASN A 490 -17.49 -25.41 -9.49
N ASN A 491 -18.72 -24.91 -9.38
CA ASN A 491 -19.05 -23.63 -8.76
C ASN A 491 -18.45 -23.65 -7.35
N THR A 492 -17.27 -23.06 -7.23
CA THR A 492 -16.60 -22.82 -5.97
C THR A 492 -17.58 -22.02 -5.13
N LYS A 493 -18.03 -22.59 -4.00
CA LYS A 493 -18.95 -21.94 -3.08
C LYS A 493 -18.36 -20.57 -2.73
N ILE A 494 -19.06 -19.52 -3.16
CA ILE A 494 -18.65 -18.14 -2.96
C ILE A 494 -18.53 -17.89 -1.45
N THR A 495 -17.31 -17.68 -0.98
CA THR A 495 -17.02 -17.24 0.38
C THR A 495 -17.63 -15.85 0.58
N LYS A 496 -18.58 -15.73 1.51
CA LYS A 496 -19.10 -14.45 1.98
C LYS A 496 -18.29 -14.04 3.20
N SER A 497 -17.73 -12.84 3.19
CA SER A 497 -17.18 -12.20 4.39
C SER A 497 -18.14 -11.10 4.82
N PHE A 498 -18.38 -10.99 6.12
CA PHE A 498 -19.28 -10.00 6.70
C PHE A 498 -18.47 -9.02 7.54
N PHE A 499 -18.85 -7.76 7.49
CA PHE A 499 -18.23 -6.70 8.27
C PHE A 499 -19.34 -5.89 8.92
N ASN A 500 -19.28 -5.72 10.23
CA ASN A 500 -20.24 -4.90 10.97
C ASN A 500 -19.50 -3.69 11.55
N ILE A 501 -19.75 -2.51 11.02
CA ILE A 501 -19.27 -1.22 11.54
C ILE A 501 -20.30 -0.68 12.52
N ILE A 502 -19.98 -0.56 13.79
CA ILE A 502 -20.87 0.05 14.78
C ILE A 502 -20.43 1.49 15.00
N THR A 503 -21.32 2.45 14.73
CA THR A 503 -21.01 3.88 14.81
C THR A 503 -21.89 4.58 15.84
N PHE A 504 -21.31 5.45 16.65
CA PHE A 504 -22.04 6.26 17.62
C PHE A 504 -21.88 7.74 17.23
N SER A 505 -22.87 8.29 16.51
CA SER A 505 -22.91 9.72 16.21
C SER A 505 -24.33 10.29 16.17
N LYS A 506 -24.44 11.60 16.41
CA LYS A 506 -25.69 12.39 16.25
C LYS A 506 -26.06 12.65 14.78
N THR A 507 -25.31 12.08 13.84
CA THR A 507 -25.46 12.38 12.41
C THR A 507 -26.66 11.65 11.81
N LYS A 508 -27.24 12.24 10.76
CA LYS A 508 -28.28 11.59 9.96
C LYS A 508 -27.72 10.30 9.35
N GLU A 509 -28.46 9.21 9.48
CA GLU A 509 -28.11 7.87 8.99
C GLU A 509 -27.75 7.86 7.49
N THR A 510 -28.45 8.66 6.69
CA THR A 510 -28.19 8.80 5.24
C THR A 510 -26.75 9.23 4.94
N LEU A 511 -26.19 10.16 5.72
CA LEU A 511 -24.82 10.66 5.50
C LEU A 511 -23.76 9.61 5.87
N LEU A 512 -24.04 8.77 6.87
CA LEU A 512 -23.17 7.65 7.26
C LEU A 512 -23.18 6.56 6.19
N ASN A 513 -24.34 6.28 5.61
CA ASN A 513 -24.46 5.33 4.50
C ASN A 513 -23.68 5.81 3.26
N ASP A 514 -23.73 7.11 2.93
CA ASP A 514 -22.92 7.66 1.83
C ASP A 514 -21.42 7.50 2.07
N ILE A 515 -20.97 7.68 3.32
CA ILE A 515 -19.56 7.46 3.69
C ILE A 515 -19.21 5.98 3.57
N LEU A 516 -20.10 5.10 4.01
CA LEU A 516 -19.90 3.66 3.89
C LEU A 516 -19.72 3.26 2.44
N LEU A 517 -20.61 3.70 1.54
CA LEU A 517 -20.51 3.43 0.10
C LEU A 517 -19.19 3.95 -0.49
N GLN A 518 -18.70 5.10 -0.03
CA GLN A 518 -17.39 5.61 -0.46
C GLN A 518 -16.24 4.75 0.07
N VAL A 519 -16.29 4.33 1.34
CA VAL A 519 -15.29 3.41 1.92
C VAL A 519 -15.35 2.07 1.21
N GLU A 520 -16.53 1.53 0.91
CA GLU A 520 -16.71 0.30 0.14
C GLU A 520 -16.12 0.43 -1.25
N HIS A 521 -16.39 1.53 -1.94
CA HIS A 521 -15.86 1.76 -3.27
C HIS A 521 -14.33 1.90 -3.25
N ILE A 522 -13.76 2.66 -2.31
CA ILE A 522 -12.31 2.85 -2.21
C ILE A 522 -11.62 1.54 -1.80
N PHE A 523 -12.21 0.81 -0.84
CA PHE A 523 -11.61 -0.39 -0.30
C PHE A 523 -11.84 -1.61 -1.19
N PHE A 524 -13.09 -1.95 -1.52
CA PHE A 524 -13.40 -3.22 -2.16
C PHE A 524 -13.20 -3.22 -3.67
N THR A 525 -13.56 -2.12 -4.33
CA THR A 525 -13.37 -2.04 -5.79
C THR A 525 -11.89 -2.03 -6.14
N ASP A 526 -11.03 -1.37 -5.35
CA ASP A 526 -9.64 -1.20 -5.75
C ASP A 526 -8.63 -2.11 -5.03
N LEU A 527 -8.89 -2.53 -3.78
CA LEU A 527 -7.99 -3.48 -3.10
C LEU A 527 -8.11 -4.90 -3.67
N PHE A 528 -9.29 -5.23 -4.23
CA PHE A 528 -9.62 -6.59 -4.67
C PHE A 528 -10.06 -6.70 -6.14
N SER A 529 -10.01 -5.62 -6.94
CA SER A 529 -10.25 -5.74 -8.39
C SER A 529 -9.12 -5.09 -9.18
N THR A 530 -8.05 -5.84 -9.39
CA THR A 530 -7.02 -5.49 -10.36
C THR A 530 -7.42 -5.86 -11.80
N ASN A 531 -8.58 -6.50 -12.00
CA ASN A 531 -9.11 -6.87 -13.31
C ASN A 531 -10.47 -6.20 -13.62
N LYS A 532 -10.53 -5.57 -14.80
CA LYS A 532 -11.66 -4.82 -15.37
C LYS A 532 -12.89 -5.71 -15.68
N ILE A 533 -13.57 -6.24 -14.67
CA ILE A 533 -14.87 -6.91 -14.86
C ILE A 533 -15.93 -6.11 -14.09
N PRO A 534 -17.00 -5.62 -14.74
CA PRO A 534 -18.07 -4.90 -14.06
C PRO A 534 -18.80 -5.86 -13.11
N ILE A 535 -18.76 -5.56 -11.82
CA ILE A 535 -19.47 -6.30 -10.78
C ILE A 535 -20.91 -5.82 -10.76
N GLY A 536 -21.87 -6.72 -10.95
CA GLY A 536 -23.28 -6.48 -10.62
C GLY A 536 -23.48 -6.58 -9.12
N TYR A 537 -23.92 -5.50 -8.49
CA TYR A 537 -24.29 -5.49 -7.07
C TYR A 537 -25.76 -5.92 -6.92
N ASN A 538 -26.03 -6.91 -6.06
CA ASN A 538 -27.36 -7.15 -5.53
C ASN A 538 -27.46 -6.48 -4.17
N PHE A 539 -27.89 -5.23 -4.16
CA PHE A 539 -28.31 -4.57 -2.93
C PHE A 539 -29.75 -4.98 -2.64
N LYS A 540 -30.01 -5.43 -1.41
CA LYS A 540 -31.38 -5.55 -0.91
C LYS A 540 -31.61 -4.35 0.01
N PHE A 541 -32.04 -3.24 -0.58
CA PHE A 541 -32.50 -2.08 0.20
C PHE A 541 -33.87 -2.40 0.80
N ASN A 542 -34.29 -1.66 1.84
CA ASN A 542 -35.72 -1.67 2.14
C ASN A 542 -36.47 -0.95 1.00
N ASP A 543 -37.74 -1.28 0.81
CA ASP A 543 -38.55 -0.79 -0.30
C ASP A 543 -38.61 0.76 -0.37
N GLU A 544 -38.42 1.43 0.76
CA GLU A 544 -38.44 2.90 0.86
C GLU A 544 -37.16 3.55 0.30
N ILE A 545 -36.00 2.95 0.56
CA ILE A 545 -34.69 3.42 0.05
C ILE A 545 -34.57 3.10 -1.44
N GLU A 546 -35.01 1.93 -1.87
CA GLU A 546 -35.03 1.55 -3.29
C GLU A 546 -35.89 2.52 -4.11
N LYS A 547 -37.07 2.87 -3.57
CA LYS A 547 -37.97 3.87 -4.18
C LYS A 547 -37.34 5.26 -4.26
N LYS A 548 -36.65 5.73 -3.20
CA LYS A 548 -35.94 7.02 -3.19
C LYS A 548 -34.81 7.07 -4.20
N ILE A 549 -34.02 6.00 -4.34
CA ILE A 549 -32.95 5.90 -5.35
C ILE A 549 -33.55 5.90 -6.75
N LEU A 550 -34.64 5.16 -6.98
CA LEU A 550 -35.34 5.14 -8.27
C LEU A 550 -35.87 6.53 -8.64
N ASP A 551 -36.45 7.25 -7.68
CA ASP A 551 -37.04 8.57 -7.94
C ASP A 551 -35.98 9.67 -8.10
N GLU A 552 -34.83 9.58 -7.44
CA GLU A 552 -33.66 10.43 -7.68
C GLU A 552 -33.01 10.13 -9.04
N SER A 553 -32.86 8.86 -9.42
CA SER A 553 -32.26 8.47 -10.71
C SER A 553 -33.07 8.93 -11.92
N LYS A 554 -34.41 9.04 -11.81
CA LYS A 554 -35.28 9.62 -12.85
C LYS A 554 -35.04 11.13 -13.08
N LYS A 555 -34.47 11.85 -12.10
CA LYS A 555 -34.15 13.29 -12.23
C LYS A 555 -32.89 13.53 -13.05
N PHE A 556 -32.01 12.54 -13.15
CA PHE A 556 -30.82 12.59 -13.99
C PHE A 556 -31.14 11.93 -15.34
N LYS A 557 -30.93 12.63 -16.46
CA LYS A 557 -31.08 12.09 -17.83
C LYS A 557 -30.01 11.02 -18.16
N TYR A 558 -29.90 9.96 -17.39
CA TYR A 558 -29.17 8.76 -17.77
C TYR A 558 -30.16 7.70 -18.27
N LYS A 559 -30.10 7.40 -19.57
CA LYS A 559 -30.79 6.26 -20.17
C LYS A 559 -30.12 4.97 -19.67
N ILE A 560 -30.63 4.40 -18.59
CA ILE A 560 -30.32 3.02 -18.22
C ILE A 560 -31.11 2.11 -19.17
N LYS A 561 -30.44 1.55 -20.19
CA LYS A 561 -31.01 0.48 -21.01
C LYS A 561 -31.07 -0.80 -20.16
N LYS A 562 -32.25 -1.11 -19.65
CA LYS A 562 -32.57 -2.41 -19.05
C LYS A 562 -32.62 -3.45 -20.17
N LYS A 563 -31.60 -4.32 -20.29
CA LYS A 563 -31.73 -5.58 -21.05
C LYS A 563 -32.45 -6.56 -20.12
N VAL A 564 -33.75 -6.68 -20.31
CA VAL A 564 -34.57 -7.73 -19.70
C VAL A 564 -34.41 -8.95 -20.59
N ASN A 565 -33.72 -9.98 -20.11
CA ASN A 565 -33.95 -11.33 -20.63
C ASN A 565 -35.18 -11.87 -19.88
N LEU A 566 -36.26 -12.10 -20.63
CA LEU A 566 -37.36 -12.95 -20.20
C LEU A 566 -37.16 -14.31 -20.85
N ASN A 567 -37.12 -15.33 -19.99
CA ASN A 567 -36.90 -16.77 -20.20
C ASN A 567 -35.46 -17.18 -20.56
#